data_AF-A0A655YPH3-F1
#
_entry.id   AF-A0A655YPH3-F1
#
_cell.length_a   1.000
_cell.length_b   1.000
_cell.length_c   1.000
_cell.angle_alpha   90.00
_cell.angle_beta   90.00
_cell.angle_gamma   90.00
#
_symmetry.space_group_name_H-M   'P 1'
#
loop_
_entity.id
_entity.type
_entity.pdbx_description
1 polymer ?
#
loop_
_entity_poly.entity_id
_entity_poly.type
_entity_poly.pdbx_seq_one_letter_code
_entity_poly.pdbx_strand_id
1 'polypeptide(L)' 'MVGGNQRIKLVVSPENRGTQEVSCDGQVSLPVSPGDEIHIYQSPNVLKLIHPQDYSYYHVLRTKLGWSSKLF' A
#
# COMPACT_ATOMS: atom_id res chain seq x y z
N MET A 1 10.49 -1.50 -9.15
CA MET A 1 9.01 -1.50 -9.08
C MET A 1 8.52 -2.85 -9.58
N VAL A 2 7.49 -3.43 -8.96
CA VAL A 2 6.84 -4.66 -9.44
C VAL A 2 5.55 -4.25 -10.16
N GLY A 3 5.23 -4.90 -11.30
CA GLY A 3 4.01 -4.59 -12.06
C GLY A 3 2.73 -5.02 -11.34
N GLY A 4 1.61 -4.32 -11.58
CA GLY A 4 0.34 -4.55 -10.87
C GLY A 4 -0.30 -5.94 -11.06
N ASN A 5 0.01 -6.62 -12.17
CA ASN A 5 -0.52 -7.96 -12.47
C ASN A 5 0.28 -9.09 -11.79
N GLN A 6 1.28 -8.76 -10.99
CA GLN A 6 2.11 -9.75 -10.31
C GLN A 6 1.47 -10.15 -8.97
N ARG A 7 1.69 -11.41 -8.59
CA ARG A 7 1.33 -11.92 -7.26
C ARG A 7 2.59 -12.02 -6.41
N ILE A 8 2.53 -11.48 -5.21
CA ILE A 8 3.62 -11.53 -4.24
C ILE A 8 3.20 -12.50 -3.14
N LYS A 9 4.05 -13.48 -2.87
CA LYS A 9 3.89 -14.43 -1.77
C LYS A 9 4.97 -14.18 -0.74
N LEU A 10 4.57 -13.99 0.51
CA LEU A 10 5.45 -13.93 1.66
C LEU A 10 5.19 -15.17 2.51
N VAL A 11 6.24 -15.84 2.96
CA VAL A 11 6.12 -16.99 3.86
C VAL A 11 6.70 -16.59 5.19
N VAL A 12 5.91 -16.71 6.25
CA VAL A 12 6.40 -16.46 7.60
C VAL A 12 7.22 -17.65 8.04
N SER A 13 8.47 -17.40 8.41
CA SER A 13 9.37 -18.44 8.91
C SER A 13 8.70 -19.20 10.07
N PRO A 14 8.66 -20.54 10.05
CA PRO A 14 8.17 -21.36 11.16
C PRO A 14 8.92 -21.10 12.47
N GLU A 15 10.18 -20.66 12.38
CA GLU A 15 11.03 -20.33 13.53
C GLU A 15 10.78 -18.92 14.09
N ASN A 16 9.86 -18.16 13.49
CA ASN A 16 9.58 -16.81 13.96
C ASN A 16 8.84 -16.84 15.29
N ARG A 17 9.45 -16.30 16.34
CA ARG A 17 8.87 -16.25 17.70
C ARG A 17 8.18 -14.93 18.02
N GLY A 18 8.25 -13.96 17.11
CA GLY A 18 7.62 -12.65 17.27
C GLY A 18 6.16 -12.64 16.83
N THR A 19 5.34 -11.85 17.52
CA THR A 19 3.98 -11.49 17.07
C THR A 19 4.08 -10.65 15.81
N GLN A 20 3.39 -11.06 14.74
CA GLN A 20 3.33 -10.35 13.48
C GLN A 20 1.88 -10.10 13.08
N GLU A 21 1.67 -9.03 12.32
CA GLU A 21 0.38 -8.71 11.75
C GLU A 21 0.54 -8.12 10.35
N VAL A 22 -0.52 -8.28 9.54
CA VAL A 22 -0.72 -7.53 8.30
C VAL A 22 -1.72 -6.44 8.59
N SER A 23 -1.30 -5.18 8.44
CA SER A 23 -2.19 -4.03 8.54
C SER A 23 -2.60 -3.56 7.15
N CYS A 24 -3.90 -3.42 6.92
CA CYS A 24 -4.49 -2.83 5.71
C CYS A 24 -4.93 -1.39 6.02
N ASP A 25 -4.26 -0.42 5.42
CA ASP A 25 -4.52 1.03 5.53
C ASP A 25 -4.64 1.56 6.97
N GLY A 26 -4.07 0.86 7.96
CA GLY A 26 -4.14 1.22 9.38
C GLY A 26 -5.53 1.06 10.02
N GLN A 27 -6.49 0.46 9.31
CA GLN A 27 -7.87 0.26 9.80
C GLN A 27 -8.14 -1.18 10.23
N VAL A 28 -7.50 -2.14 9.55
CA VAL A 28 -7.68 -3.57 9.81
C VAL A 28 -6.30 -4.19 10.03
N SER A 29 -6.12 -4.87 11.16
CA SER A 29 -4.93 -5.68 11.43
C SER A 29 -5.32 -7.16 11.50
N LEU A 30 -4.61 -7.99 10.75
CA LEU A 30 -4.80 -9.44 10.68
C LEU A 30 -3.59 -10.11 11.34
N PRO A 31 -3.77 -10.93 12.40
CA PRO A 31 -2.66 -11.64 13.01
C PRO A 31 -2.07 -12.66 12.03
N VAL A 32 -0.77 -12.89 12.11
CA VAL A 32 -0.05 -13.87 11.28
C VAL A 32 0.72 -14.83 12.16
N SER A 33 0.57 -16.13 11.88
CA SER A 33 1.23 -17.21 12.59
C SER A 33 2.48 -17.70 11.85
N PRO A 34 3.45 -18.30 12.55
CA PRO A 34 4.58 -18.97 11.92
C PRO A 34 4.11 -20.05 10.93
N GLY A 35 4.70 -20.08 9.73
CA GLY A 35 4.31 -20.98 8.65
C GLY A 35 3.20 -20.45 7.75
N ASP A 36 2.53 -19.35 8.09
CA ASP A 36 1.51 -18.75 7.23
C ASP A 36 2.09 -18.20 5.92
N GLU A 37 1.23 -18.17 4.91
CA GLU A 37 1.52 -17.56 3.63
C GLU A 37 0.63 -16.33 3.42
N ILE A 38 1.27 -15.19 3.17
CA ILE A 38 0.58 -13.94 2.85
C ILE A 38 0.66 -13.76 1.33
N HIS A 39 -0.52 -13.65 0.70
CA HIS A 39 -0.66 -13.49 -0.75
C HIS A 39 -1.17 -12.08 -1.06
N ILE A 40 -0.34 -11.27 -1.71
CA ILE A 40 -0.66 -9.89 -2.11
C ILE A 40 -0.82 -9.86 -3.63
N TYR A 41 -1.97 -9.37 -4.09
CA TYR A 41 -2.30 -9.27 -5.51
C TYR A 41 -3.32 -8.17 -5.75
N GLN A 42 -3.44 -7.71 -7.00
CA GLN A 42 -4.40 -6.69 -7.37
C GLN A 42 -5.84 -7.22 -7.22
N SER A 43 -6.66 -6.51 -6.45
CA SER A 43 -8.09 -6.78 -6.31
C SER A 43 -8.81 -6.62 -7.67
N PRO A 44 -9.78 -7.48 -8.01
CA PRO A 44 -10.64 -7.27 -9.17
C PRO A 44 -11.57 -6.06 -8.99
N ASN A 45 -11.82 -5.64 -7.74
CA ASN A 45 -12.64 -4.48 -7.42
C ASN A 45 -11.76 -3.24 -7.34
N VAL A 46 -11.96 -2.32 -8.29
CA VAL A 46 -11.22 -1.05 -8.36
C VAL A 46 -12.06 0.12 -7.88
N LEU A 47 -11.42 1.03 -7.15
CA LEU A 47 -12.05 2.26 -6.69
C LEU A 47 -12.24 3.23 -7.86
N LYS A 48 -13.45 3.76 -8.03
CA LYS A 48 -13.75 4.84 -8.97
C LYS A 48 -13.69 6.17 -8.25
N LEU A 49 -12.66 6.95 -8.54
CA LEU A 49 -12.49 8.29 -7.99
C LEU A 49 -13.10 9.33 -8.92
N ILE A 50 -13.77 10.33 -8.34
CA ILE A 50 -14.28 11.50 -9.06
C ILE A 50 -13.33 12.66 -8.81
N HIS A 51 -12.98 13.35 -9.89
CA HIS A 51 -12.06 14.47 -9.86
C HIS A 51 -12.73 15.72 -10.45
N PRO A 52 -12.52 16.91 -9.85
CA PRO A 52 -12.85 18.20 -10.49
C PRO A 52 -12.18 18.34 -11.86
N GLN A 53 -12.73 19.19 -12.73
CA GLN A 53 -12.18 19.41 -14.08
C GLN A 53 -10.75 19.94 -14.08
N ASP A 54 -10.37 20.68 -13.05
CA ASP A 54 -9.05 21.28 -12.82
C ASP A 54 -8.14 20.42 -11.94
N TYR A 55 -8.50 19.17 -11.67
CA TYR A 55 -7.69 18.26 -10.85
C TYR A 55 -6.31 17.99 -11.48
N SER A 56 -5.26 18.13 -10.67
CA SER A 56 -3.90 17.75 -11.03
C SER A 56 -3.23 16.98 -9.88
N TYR A 57 -2.96 15.69 -10.12
CA TYR A 57 -2.24 14.82 -9.17
C TYR A 57 -0.92 15.45 -8.71
N TYR A 58 -0.12 15.98 -9.65
CA TYR A 58 1.16 16.58 -9.34
C TYR A 58 1.05 17.91 -8.58
N HIS A 59 0.00 18.71 -8.82
CA HIS A 59 -0.26 19.90 -8.01
C HIS A 59 -0.51 19.50 -6.54
N VAL A 60 -1.43 18.55 -6.32
CA VAL A 60 -1.72 18.02 -4.97
C VAL A 60 -0.46 17.46 -4.31
N LEU A 61 0.32 16.66 -5.03
CA LEU A 61 1.55 16.05 -4.52
C LEU A 61 2.59 17.09 -4.12
N ARG A 62 2.86 18.10 -4.96
CA ARG A 62 3.80 19.18 -4.65
C ARG A 62 3.37 20.00 -3.44
N THR A 63 2.08 20.32 -3.34
CA THR A 63 1.53 21.09 -2.21
C THR A 63 1.65 20.30 -0.91
N LYS A 64 1.26 19.01 -0.91
CA LYS A 64 1.33 18.16 0.29
C LYS A 64 2.75 17.90 0.79
N LEU A 65 3.70 17.72 -0.13
CA LEU A 65 5.08 17.38 0.22
C LEU A 65 6.02 18.60 0.24
N GLY A 66 5.52 19.80 -0.07
CA GLY A 66 6.31 21.03 -0.07
C GLY A 66 7.37 21.09 -1.17
N TRP A 67 7.25 20.33 -2.25
CA TRP A 67 8.29 20.22 -3.31
C TRP A 67 8.46 21.47 -4.18
N SER A 68 7.78 22.57 -3.87
CA SER A 68 7.89 23.85 -4.58
C SER A 68 8.20 25.03 -3.65
N SER A 69 8.42 24.81 -2.35
CA SER A 69 8.55 25.89 -1.35
C SER A 69 9.97 26.44 -1.15
N LYS A 70 10.90 26.20 -2.09
CA LYS A 70 12.21 26.86 -2.10
C LYS A 70 12.67 27.18 -3.52
N LEU A 71 12.32 28.38 -3.98
CA LEU A 71 13.13 29.18 -4.88
C LEU A 71 12.81 30.65 -4.59
N PHE A 72 13.59 31.21 -3.68
CA PHE A 72 13.70 32.63 -3.28
C PHE A 72 12.47 33.30 -2.67
#